data_AF-A0A7S1K9B9-F1
#
_entry.id   AF-A0A7S1K9B9-F1
#
_cell.length_a   1.000
_cell.length_b   1.000
_cell.length_c   1.000
_cell.angle_alpha   90.00
_cell.angle_beta   90.00
_cell.angle_gamma   90.00
#
_symmetry.space_group_name_H-M   'P 1'
#
loop_
_entity.id
_entity.type
_entity.pdbx_description
1 polymer ?
#
loop_
_entity_poly.entity_id
_entity_poly.type
_entity_poly.pdbx_seq_one_letter_code
_entity_poly.pdbx_strand_id
1 'polypeptide(L)'
;TSPSANSSSPLVALVGKGVCFDTGGLDLKPAAGMLTMKKDMGGAAIVLGMAKAIMSDPNPMPIRLRVLIAAVENSVSGNSYRPGDVITARNGLTTEVLNTDAEGRLILADALVDADSESDPPALIIDCATLTGAARVALGGEVPCVFCNDPQIARTLQQVSSRVRDQVWWLPLWKGYAPQIKSDIADLKNIADGPMGGAIIAALYLQNYLRKPTKPTEEVDNTGEDDEANGEEGEELVDGHPPREQTPWIHMDVNAYNNNGKPGRPKGGEAQGMRALLAFLKEHFGDAK
;
A
#
# COMPACT_ATOMS: atom_id res chain seq x y z
N THR A 1 20.99 18.92 19.00
CA THR A 1 21.26 18.30 17.68
C THR A 1 20.41 17.06 17.62
N SER A 2 19.40 17.02 16.76
CA SER A 2 18.59 15.81 16.55
C SER A 2 19.52 14.66 16.19
N PRO A 3 19.37 13.46 16.76
CA PRO A 3 20.28 12.36 16.47
C PRO A 3 20.20 12.02 14.97
N SER A 4 21.35 11.94 14.31
CA SER A 4 21.44 11.40 12.96
C SER A 4 21.06 9.92 12.97
N ALA A 5 20.43 9.43 11.90
CA ALA A 5 20.05 8.03 11.77
C ALA A 5 21.23 7.07 11.99
N ASN A 6 20.99 5.94 12.65
CA ASN A 6 21.96 4.87 12.86
C ASN A 6 21.33 3.50 12.54
N SER A 7 22.06 2.39 12.76
CA SER A 7 21.54 1.05 12.46
C SER A 7 20.34 0.62 13.31
N SER A 8 20.14 1.22 14.50
CA SER A 8 18.98 1.00 15.37
C SER A 8 17.83 1.97 15.14
N SER A 9 17.97 2.93 14.22
CA SER A 9 16.89 3.84 13.85
C SER A 9 15.72 3.08 13.19
N PRO A 10 14.46 3.49 13.45
CA PRO A 10 13.29 2.88 12.84
C PRO A 10 13.38 2.93 11.31
N LEU A 11 13.08 1.79 10.67
CA LEU A 11 13.00 1.69 9.22
C LEU A 11 11.64 2.19 8.73
N VAL A 12 11.64 3.15 7.82
CA VAL A 12 10.46 3.60 7.08
C VAL A 12 10.63 3.17 5.63
N ALA A 13 9.70 2.34 5.14
CA ALA A 13 9.67 1.91 3.75
C ALA A 13 8.63 2.70 2.96
N LEU A 14 9.06 3.32 1.85
CA LEU A 14 8.18 3.99 0.91
C LEU A 14 8.03 3.14 -0.37
N VAL A 15 6.81 2.85 -0.76
CA VAL A 15 6.49 1.99 -1.91
C VAL A 15 5.66 2.74 -2.94
N GLY A 16 6.08 2.76 -4.20
CA GLY A 16 5.41 3.53 -5.25
C GLY A 16 4.92 2.66 -6.41
N LYS A 17 3.63 2.80 -6.77
CA LYS A 17 3.12 2.31 -8.07
C LYS A 17 3.77 3.12 -9.19
N GLY A 18 4.56 2.45 -10.04
CA GLY A 18 5.34 3.04 -11.11
C GLY A 18 4.90 2.60 -12.50
N VAL A 19 3.59 2.52 -12.77
CA VAL A 19 3.10 2.19 -14.12
C VAL A 19 3.34 3.38 -15.04
N CYS A 20 4.41 3.35 -15.82
CA CYS A 20 4.84 4.46 -16.68
C CYS A 20 3.79 4.84 -17.73
N PHE A 21 3.10 3.82 -18.25
CA PHE A 21 1.92 3.99 -19.08
C PHE A 21 0.98 2.80 -18.89
N ASP A 22 -0.32 3.08 -18.79
CA ASP A 22 -1.35 2.09 -18.58
C ASP A 22 -2.38 2.10 -19.71
N THR A 23 -2.29 1.10 -20.58
CA THR A 23 -3.32 0.85 -21.62
C THR A 23 -4.53 0.11 -21.06
N GLY A 24 -4.38 -0.50 -19.88
CA GLY A 24 -5.26 -1.51 -19.31
C GLY A 24 -4.93 -2.95 -19.69
N GLY A 25 -3.94 -3.17 -20.56
CA GLY A 25 -3.64 -4.51 -21.07
C GLY A 25 -4.75 -5.00 -22.00
N LEU A 26 -5.04 -6.30 -21.97
CA LEU A 26 -6.07 -6.90 -22.84
C LEU A 26 -7.49 -6.39 -22.52
N ASP A 27 -7.76 -6.05 -21.27
CA ASP A 27 -8.93 -5.27 -20.84
C ASP A 27 -8.72 -3.78 -21.14
N LEU A 28 -8.64 -3.49 -22.43
CA LEU A 28 -8.22 -2.19 -22.96
C LEU A 28 -9.10 -1.03 -22.47
N LYS A 29 -8.46 0.03 -21.96
CA LYS A 29 -9.15 1.27 -21.61
C LYS A 29 -9.77 1.92 -22.86
N PRO A 30 -10.96 2.55 -22.73
CA PRO A 30 -11.43 3.49 -23.74
C PRO A 30 -10.45 4.65 -23.93
N ALA A 31 -10.38 5.22 -25.14
CA ALA A 31 -9.44 6.29 -25.49
C ALA A 31 -9.43 7.46 -24.49
N ALA A 32 -10.60 7.86 -23.99
CA ALA A 32 -10.73 8.93 -22.99
C ALA A 32 -10.10 8.57 -21.64
N GLY A 33 -10.21 7.32 -21.21
CA GLY A 33 -9.58 6.82 -19.99
C GLY A 33 -8.06 6.72 -20.12
N MET A 34 -7.58 6.34 -21.30
CA MET A 34 -6.16 6.14 -21.58
C MET A 34 -5.36 7.44 -21.74
N LEU A 35 -5.99 8.53 -22.22
CA LEU A 35 -5.32 9.79 -22.59
C LEU A 35 -4.39 10.37 -21.50
N THR A 36 -4.72 10.14 -20.23
CA THR A 36 -3.96 10.68 -19.10
C THR A 36 -3.06 9.64 -18.42
N MET A 37 -3.01 8.39 -18.90
CA MET A 37 -2.35 7.28 -18.20
C MET A 37 -0.82 7.34 -18.16
N LYS A 38 -0.20 8.32 -18.83
CA LYS A 38 1.18 8.74 -18.50
C LYS A 38 1.36 9.17 -17.04
N LYS A 39 0.25 9.49 -16.34
CA LYS A 39 0.23 9.86 -14.91
C LYS A 39 0.25 8.65 -13.98
N ASP A 40 0.16 7.43 -14.50
CA ASP A 40 -0.11 6.23 -13.70
C ASP A 40 1.10 5.72 -12.88
N MET A 41 2.20 6.47 -12.99
CA MET A 41 3.40 6.42 -12.16
C MET A 41 3.41 7.53 -11.09
N GLY A 42 2.28 8.21 -10.87
CA GLY A 42 2.16 9.34 -9.94
C GLY A 42 2.45 8.95 -8.49
N GLY A 43 2.08 7.74 -8.09
CA GLY A 43 2.43 7.17 -6.79
C GLY A 43 3.94 7.07 -6.58
N ALA A 44 4.65 6.51 -7.55
CA ALA A 44 6.10 6.47 -7.58
C ALA A 44 6.75 7.87 -7.53
N ALA A 45 6.21 8.82 -8.29
CA ALA A 45 6.73 10.19 -8.29
C ALA A 45 6.58 10.87 -6.91
N ILE A 46 5.45 10.68 -6.23
CA ILE A 46 5.21 11.20 -4.87
C ILE A 46 6.22 10.58 -3.90
N VAL A 47 6.40 9.26 -3.92
CA VAL A 47 7.35 8.56 -3.04
C VAL A 47 8.79 9.03 -3.26
N LEU A 48 9.22 9.19 -4.51
CA LEU A 48 10.54 9.74 -4.83
C LEU A 48 10.68 11.20 -4.35
N GLY A 49 9.63 12.00 -4.48
CA GLY A 49 9.56 13.36 -3.97
C GLY A 49 9.68 13.42 -2.44
N MET A 50 8.98 12.53 -1.73
CA MET A 50 9.09 12.36 -0.28
C MET A 50 10.50 11.96 0.12
N ALA A 51 11.08 10.93 -0.52
CA ALA A 51 12.43 10.48 -0.21
C ALA A 51 13.46 11.60 -0.38
N LYS A 52 13.37 12.37 -1.48
CA LYS A 52 14.22 13.54 -1.70
C LYS A 52 14.04 14.59 -0.61
N ALA A 53 12.81 14.90 -0.21
CA ALA A 53 12.51 15.88 0.83
C ALA A 53 13.05 15.44 2.20
N ILE A 54 12.89 14.17 2.54
CA ILE A 54 13.42 13.57 3.79
C ILE A 54 14.95 13.64 3.82
N MET A 55 15.62 13.20 2.75
CA MET A 55 17.08 13.17 2.68
C MET A 55 17.73 14.56 2.63
N SER A 56 16.99 15.56 2.13
CA SER A 56 17.48 16.93 2.01
C SER A 56 17.11 17.82 3.20
N ASP A 57 16.43 17.27 4.22
CA ASP A 57 15.96 18.06 5.34
C ASP A 57 17.13 18.54 6.21
N PRO A 58 17.25 19.85 6.50
CA PRO A 58 18.29 20.35 7.39
C PRO A 58 18.13 19.87 8.84
N ASN A 59 16.95 19.37 9.22
CA ASN A 59 16.69 18.76 10.52
C ASN A 59 16.22 17.30 10.32
N PRO A 60 17.17 16.37 10.08
CA PRO A 60 16.85 15.03 9.66
C PRO A 60 16.12 14.25 10.76
N MET A 61 15.12 13.48 10.35
CA MET A 61 14.49 12.49 11.23
C MET A 61 15.47 11.33 11.46
N PRO A 62 15.51 10.74 12.66
CA PRO A 62 16.36 9.60 12.98
C PRO A 62 15.79 8.30 12.40
N ILE A 63 15.51 8.24 11.10
CA ILE A 63 14.94 7.08 10.41
C ILE A 63 15.92 6.47 9.42
N ARG A 64 15.85 5.16 9.22
CA ARG A 64 16.40 4.50 8.03
C ARG A 64 15.33 4.53 6.95
N LEU A 65 15.68 4.96 5.74
CA LEU A 65 14.74 5.08 4.64
C LEU A 65 15.01 4.00 3.59
N ARG A 66 13.99 3.22 3.23
CA ARG A 66 13.99 2.34 2.05
C ARG A 66 12.95 2.82 1.05
N VAL A 67 13.30 2.81 -0.23
CA VAL A 67 12.40 3.23 -1.32
C VAL A 67 12.30 2.11 -2.35
N LEU A 68 11.08 1.69 -2.65
CA LEU A 68 10.78 0.64 -3.64
C LEU A 68 9.81 1.20 -4.68
N ILE A 69 10.19 1.11 -5.96
CA ILE A 69 9.35 1.55 -7.08
C ILE A 69 9.09 0.35 -7.98
N ALA A 70 7.83 -0.05 -8.09
CA ALA A 70 7.40 -1.07 -9.03
C ALA A 70 7.18 -0.43 -10.41
N ALA A 71 8.25 -0.33 -11.21
CA ALA A 71 8.23 0.37 -12.49
C ALA A 71 7.98 -0.57 -13.68
N VAL A 72 6.88 -0.37 -14.39
CA VAL A 72 6.45 -1.20 -15.54
C VAL A 72 5.67 -0.36 -16.55
N GLU A 73 5.37 -0.93 -17.73
CA GLU A 73 4.25 -0.50 -18.57
C GLU A 73 3.19 -1.61 -18.61
N ASN A 74 1.92 -1.24 -18.59
CA ASN A 74 0.82 -2.17 -18.82
C ASN A 74 0.31 -2.03 -20.26
N SER A 75 0.78 -2.93 -21.12
CA SER A 75 0.68 -2.82 -22.57
C SER A 75 -0.04 -4.00 -23.22
N VAL A 76 -0.70 -3.74 -24.35
CA VAL A 76 -1.23 -4.78 -25.25
C VAL A 76 -0.11 -5.30 -26.14
N SER A 77 0.10 -6.61 -26.09
CA SER A 77 1.10 -7.32 -26.88
C SER A 77 0.72 -8.80 -27.01
N GLY A 78 1.42 -9.55 -27.86
CA GLY A 78 1.19 -10.99 -28.01
C GLY A 78 1.45 -11.80 -26.73
N ASN A 79 2.28 -11.28 -25.82
CA ASN A 79 2.64 -11.90 -24.55
C ASN A 79 2.03 -11.20 -23.33
N SER A 80 0.99 -10.37 -23.52
CA SER A 80 0.23 -9.83 -22.39
C SER A 80 -0.38 -10.97 -21.56
N TYR A 81 -0.36 -10.82 -20.24
CA TYR A 81 -1.14 -11.66 -19.34
C TYR A 81 -2.64 -11.43 -19.58
N ARG A 82 -3.46 -12.40 -19.19
CA ARG A 82 -4.85 -12.53 -19.63
C ARG A 82 -5.81 -12.61 -18.45
N PRO A 83 -7.07 -12.21 -18.65
CA PRO A 83 -8.15 -12.67 -17.77
C PRO A 83 -8.16 -14.21 -17.71
N GLY A 84 -8.22 -14.76 -16.50
CA GLY A 84 -8.11 -16.18 -16.18
C GLY A 84 -6.70 -16.65 -15.83
N ASP A 85 -5.65 -15.84 -16.05
CA ASP A 85 -4.30 -16.20 -15.60
C ASP A 85 -4.24 -16.19 -14.06
N VAL A 86 -3.50 -17.14 -13.48
CA VAL A 86 -3.18 -17.16 -12.05
C VAL A 86 -1.72 -16.78 -11.86
N ILE A 87 -1.48 -15.68 -11.14
CA ILE A 87 -0.15 -15.13 -10.89
C ILE A 87 0.22 -15.40 -9.43
N THR A 88 1.40 -15.98 -9.21
CA THR A 88 1.96 -16.18 -7.87
C THR A 88 2.80 -14.98 -7.46
N ALA A 89 2.46 -14.36 -6.34
CA ALA A 89 3.23 -13.29 -5.72
C ALA A 89 4.45 -13.84 -4.96
N ARG A 90 5.36 -12.95 -4.59
CA ARG A 90 6.63 -13.25 -3.89
C ARG A 90 6.46 -14.03 -2.58
N ASN A 91 5.33 -13.87 -1.88
CA ASN A 91 5.01 -14.60 -0.65
C ASN A 91 4.27 -15.93 -0.88
N GLY A 92 4.14 -16.37 -2.14
CA GLY A 92 3.45 -17.60 -2.52
C GLY A 92 1.94 -17.45 -2.70
N LEU A 93 1.32 -16.32 -2.31
CA LEU A 93 -0.11 -16.10 -2.55
C LEU A 93 -0.39 -16.03 -4.05
N THR A 94 -1.49 -16.63 -4.46
CA THR A 94 -1.93 -16.69 -5.85
C THR A 94 -3.09 -15.71 -6.11
N THR A 95 -3.02 -14.99 -7.23
CA THR A 95 -4.08 -14.10 -7.69
C THR A 95 -4.60 -14.53 -9.06
N GLU A 96 -5.89 -14.81 -9.14
CA GLU A 96 -6.63 -14.88 -10.39
C GLU A 96 -6.82 -13.47 -10.95
N VAL A 97 -6.33 -13.26 -12.17
CA VAL A 97 -6.53 -12.02 -12.92
C VAL A 97 -7.89 -12.09 -13.60
N LEU A 98 -8.82 -11.21 -13.23
CA LEU A 98 -10.11 -11.08 -13.92
C LEU A 98 -10.25 -9.77 -14.68
N ASN A 99 -9.34 -8.82 -14.45
CA ASN A 99 -9.22 -7.61 -15.25
C ASN A 99 -7.76 -7.15 -15.29
N THR A 100 -7.15 -7.09 -16.47
CA THR A 100 -5.77 -6.65 -16.66
C THR A 100 -5.59 -5.15 -16.40
N ASP A 101 -6.67 -4.36 -16.32
CA ASP A 101 -6.69 -2.94 -15.94
C ASP A 101 -6.66 -2.72 -14.41
N ALA A 102 -6.55 -3.81 -13.64
CA ALA A 102 -6.29 -3.81 -12.21
C ALA A 102 -4.85 -4.30 -11.93
N GLU A 103 -3.89 -3.86 -12.73
CA GLU A 103 -2.47 -4.21 -12.70
C GLU A 103 -1.72 -3.62 -11.50
N GLY A 104 -2.08 -2.40 -11.09
CA GLY A 104 -1.29 -1.64 -10.11
C GLY A 104 -1.19 -2.34 -8.77
N ARG A 105 -2.23 -3.06 -8.37
CA ARG A 105 -2.23 -3.85 -7.13
C ARG A 105 -1.38 -5.12 -7.24
N LEU A 106 -1.24 -5.70 -8.44
CA LEU A 106 -0.43 -6.89 -8.68
C LEU A 106 1.05 -6.56 -8.49
N ILE A 107 1.52 -5.45 -9.06
CA ILE A 107 2.92 -5.05 -8.92
C ILE A 107 3.23 -4.51 -7.51
N LEU A 108 2.25 -3.91 -6.83
CA LEU A 108 2.40 -3.47 -5.44
C LEU A 108 2.42 -4.65 -4.48
N ALA A 109 1.74 -5.75 -4.76
CA ALA A 109 1.76 -6.95 -3.92
C ALA A 109 3.20 -7.42 -3.68
N ASP A 110 3.98 -7.62 -4.74
CA ASP A 110 5.40 -8.02 -4.63
C ASP A 110 6.26 -6.96 -3.94
N ALA A 111 6.03 -5.68 -4.24
CA ALA A 111 6.78 -4.60 -3.61
C ALA A 111 6.49 -4.46 -2.11
N LEU A 112 5.25 -4.73 -1.67
CA LEU A 112 4.87 -4.75 -0.26
C LEU A 112 5.46 -5.97 0.45
N VAL A 113 5.44 -7.15 -0.17
CA VAL A 113 6.13 -8.33 0.37
C VAL A 113 7.62 -8.05 0.53
N ASP A 114 8.27 -7.47 -0.49
CA ASP A 114 9.69 -7.13 -0.43
C ASP A 114 10.00 -6.09 0.65
N ALA A 115 9.15 -5.07 0.82
CA ALA A 115 9.26 -4.06 1.87
C ALA A 115 9.16 -4.66 3.28
N ASP A 116 8.26 -5.63 3.47
CA ASP A 116 7.96 -6.21 4.79
C ASP A 116 8.79 -7.48 5.10
N SER A 117 9.58 -7.97 4.14
CA SER A 117 10.46 -9.14 4.27
C SER A 117 11.79 -8.88 4.97
N GLU A 118 12.06 -7.64 5.38
CA GLU A 118 13.28 -7.28 6.12
C GLU A 118 13.38 -8.05 7.44
N SER A 119 14.61 -8.48 7.78
CA SER A 119 14.87 -9.18 9.04
C SER A 119 14.48 -8.32 10.25
N ASP A 120 14.76 -7.03 10.13
CA ASP A 120 14.28 -5.97 11.01
C ASP A 120 13.07 -5.27 10.35
N PRO A 121 11.83 -5.58 10.79
CA PRO A 121 10.63 -5.13 10.12
C PRO A 121 10.53 -3.61 10.10
N PRO A 122 9.97 -3.00 9.04
CA PRO A 122 9.71 -1.58 9.02
C PRO A 122 8.87 -1.14 10.23
N ALA A 123 9.23 -0.01 10.84
CA ALA A 123 8.37 0.67 11.81
C ALA A 123 7.12 1.26 11.13
N LEU A 124 7.20 1.54 9.82
CA LEU A 124 6.08 2.00 9.01
C LEU A 124 6.34 1.73 7.52
N ILE A 125 5.31 1.21 6.83
CA ILE A 125 5.25 1.15 5.37
C ILE A 125 4.25 2.20 4.88
N ILE A 126 4.65 3.02 3.91
CA ILE A 126 3.76 3.93 3.21
C ILE A 126 3.81 3.60 1.73
N ASP A 127 2.68 3.17 1.16
CA ASP A 127 2.56 3.04 -0.29
C ASP A 127 1.68 4.14 -0.90
N CYS A 128 2.08 4.62 -2.08
CA CYS A 128 1.34 5.62 -2.84
C CYS A 128 1.07 5.08 -4.23
N ALA A 129 -0.18 5.22 -4.70
CA ALA A 129 -0.58 4.70 -5.98
C ALA A 129 -1.71 5.51 -6.62
N THR A 130 -1.67 5.65 -7.94
CA THR A 130 -2.85 6.02 -8.73
C THR A 130 -3.68 4.76 -8.95
N LEU A 131 -4.35 4.27 -7.91
CA LEU A 131 -4.80 2.88 -7.88
C LEU A 131 -6.22 2.70 -8.40
N THR A 132 -7.17 3.54 -7.98
CA THR A 132 -8.58 3.28 -8.32
C THR A 132 -9.32 4.49 -8.88
N GLY A 133 -10.15 4.23 -9.89
CA GLY A 133 -11.19 5.18 -10.30
C GLY A 133 -12.23 5.42 -9.21
N ALA A 134 -12.50 4.40 -8.37
CA ALA A 134 -13.51 4.45 -7.31
C ALA A 134 -13.19 5.49 -6.23
N ALA A 135 -11.93 5.65 -5.81
CA ALA A 135 -11.54 6.68 -4.86
C ALA A 135 -11.87 8.09 -5.39
N ARG A 136 -11.62 8.33 -6.68
CA ARG A 136 -11.90 9.60 -7.35
C ARG A 136 -13.40 9.88 -7.51
N VAL A 137 -14.21 8.83 -7.67
CA VAL A 137 -15.68 8.97 -7.69
C VAL A 137 -16.18 9.37 -6.31
N ALA A 138 -15.62 8.81 -5.24
CA ALA A 138 -16.05 9.10 -3.86
C ALA A 138 -15.57 10.47 -3.34
N LEU A 139 -14.29 10.82 -3.56
CA LEU A 139 -13.63 11.98 -2.94
C LEU A 139 -13.25 13.09 -3.93
N GLY A 140 -13.53 12.90 -5.21
CA GLY A 140 -13.12 13.82 -6.27
C GLY A 140 -11.64 13.70 -6.65
N GLY A 141 -11.16 14.62 -7.48
CA GLY A 141 -9.80 14.58 -8.03
C GLY A 141 -8.72 15.24 -7.16
N GLU A 142 -9.09 15.86 -6.03
CA GLU A 142 -8.21 16.74 -5.24
C GLU A 142 -7.87 16.22 -3.84
N VAL A 143 -8.64 15.27 -3.31
CA VAL A 143 -8.44 14.71 -1.97
C VAL A 143 -8.05 13.25 -2.10
N PRO A 144 -6.79 12.88 -1.78
CA PRO A 144 -6.37 11.48 -1.71
C PRO A 144 -7.17 10.68 -0.70
N CYS A 145 -7.44 9.43 -1.06
CA CYS A 145 -8.01 8.45 -0.16
C CYS A 145 -6.87 7.76 0.59
N VAL A 146 -6.99 7.65 1.92
CA VAL A 146 -6.02 6.96 2.76
C VAL A 146 -6.67 5.75 3.40
N PHE A 147 -5.95 4.64 3.43
CA PHE A 147 -6.25 3.45 4.19
C PHE A 147 -5.09 3.16 5.14
N CYS A 148 -5.39 2.64 6.32
CA CYS A 148 -4.38 2.39 7.34
C CYS A 148 -4.85 1.24 8.24
N ASN A 149 -3.94 0.31 8.55
CA ASN A 149 -4.23 -0.81 9.45
C ASN A 149 -4.20 -0.40 10.94
N ASP A 150 -3.63 0.76 11.25
CA ASP A 150 -3.67 1.40 12.57
C ASP A 150 -4.59 2.64 12.59
N PRO A 151 -5.74 2.60 13.30
CA PRO A 151 -6.66 3.73 13.43
C PRO A 151 -6.07 4.99 14.10
N GLN A 152 -5.08 4.87 14.98
CA GLN A 152 -4.43 6.01 15.64
C GLN A 152 -3.53 6.75 14.67
N ILE A 153 -2.73 6.02 13.89
CA ILE A 153 -1.92 6.58 12.79
C ILE A 153 -2.82 7.29 11.79
N ALA A 154 -3.92 6.66 11.37
CA ALA A 154 -4.85 7.21 10.40
C ALA A 154 -5.46 8.55 10.86
N ARG A 155 -5.92 8.62 12.12
CA ARG A 155 -6.48 9.84 12.71
C ARG A 155 -5.44 10.94 12.82
N THR A 156 -4.22 10.60 13.26
CA THR A 156 -3.11 11.56 13.36
C THR A 156 -2.78 12.15 11.99
N LEU A 157 -2.63 11.31 10.96
CA LEU A 157 -2.37 11.77 9.59
C LEU A 157 -3.49 12.69 9.09
N GLN A 158 -4.77 12.35 9.31
CA GLN A 158 -5.87 13.21 8.89
C GLN A 158 -5.87 14.57 9.62
N GLN A 159 -5.55 14.61 10.92
CA GLN A 159 -5.41 15.85 11.68
C GLN A 159 -4.24 16.71 11.17
N VAL A 160 -3.08 16.09 10.94
CA VAL A 160 -1.89 16.73 10.37
C VAL A 160 -2.23 17.34 9.00
N SER A 161 -2.91 16.58 8.14
CA SER A 161 -3.29 16.99 6.78
C SER A 161 -4.08 18.30 6.76
N SER A 162 -5.04 18.43 7.69
CA SER A 162 -5.84 19.64 7.88
C SER A 162 -4.98 20.82 8.35
N ARG A 163 -4.07 20.60 9.31
CA ARG A 163 -3.19 21.65 9.85
C ARG A 163 -2.23 22.19 8.78
N VAL A 164 -1.65 21.31 7.96
CA VAL A 164 -0.72 21.73 6.90
C VAL A 164 -1.41 22.15 5.60
N ARG A 165 -2.75 22.03 5.51
CA ARG A 165 -3.58 22.36 4.34
C ARG A 165 -3.21 21.55 3.10
N ASP A 166 -2.94 20.27 3.30
CA ASP A 166 -2.75 19.28 2.24
C ASP A 166 -3.66 18.10 2.57
N GLN A 167 -4.92 18.21 2.17
CA GLN A 167 -5.99 17.38 2.74
C GLN A 167 -5.89 15.94 2.25
N VAL A 168 -6.01 14.99 3.19
CA VAL A 168 -6.30 13.58 2.90
C VAL A 168 -7.57 13.17 3.64
N TRP A 169 -8.16 12.05 3.23
CA TRP A 169 -9.33 11.50 3.90
C TRP A 169 -9.17 10.01 4.17
N TRP A 170 -9.36 9.60 5.43
CA TRP A 170 -9.27 8.21 5.84
C TRP A 170 -10.57 7.45 5.52
N LEU A 171 -10.47 6.36 4.75
CA LEU A 171 -11.52 5.37 4.57
C LEU A 171 -11.20 4.08 5.34
N PRO A 172 -12.22 3.35 5.81
CA PRO A 172 -12.01 2.15 6.61
C PRO A 172 -11.52 0.97 5.76
N LEU A 173 -10.68 0.12 6.35
CA LEU A 173 -10.44 -1.26 5.88
C LEU A 173 -11.59 -2.15 6.36
N TRP A 174 -12.77 -1.98 5.75
CA TRP A 174 -13.99 -2.69 6.16
C TRP A 174 -13.92 -4.18 5.80
N LYS A 175 -13.58 -5.02 6.79
CA LYS A 175 -13.40 -6.47 6.63
C LYS A 175 -14.59 -7.21 6.00
N GLY A 176 -15.81 -6.67 6.13
CA GLY A 176 -17.00 -7.26 5.51
C GLY A 176 -16.95 -7.32 3.97
N TYR A 177 -16.02 -6.61 3.32
CA TYR A 177 -15.80 -6.71 1.88
C TYR A 177 -14.70 -7.71 1.48
N ALA A 178 -13.95 -8.27 2.43
CA ALA A 178 -12.91 -9.25 2.14
C ALA A 178 -13.40 -10.51 1.37
N PRO A 179 -14.62 -11.03 1.57
CA PRO A 179 -15.11 -12.13 0.74
C PRO A 179 -15.16 -11.81 -0.76
N GLN A 180 -15.28 -10.53 -1.16
CA GLN A 180 -15.39 -10.14 -2.57
C GLN A 180 -14.10 -10.28 -3.38
N ILE A 181 -12.97 -10.51 -2.72
CA ILE A 181 -11.67 -10.75 -3.38
C ILE A 181 -11.25 -12.21 -3.32
N LYS A 182 -12.11 -13.13 -2.85
CA LYS A 182 -11.85 -14.57 -2.93
C LYS A 182 -12.03 -15.07 -4.36
N SER A 183 -11.13 -15.95 -4.77
CA SER A 183 -11.21 -16.69 -6.04
C SER A 183 -11.58 -18.15 -5.77
N ASP A 184 -12.18 -18.80 -6.75
CA ASP A 184 -12.48 -20.24 -6.72
C ASP A 184 -11.28 -21.09 -7.17
N ILE A 185 -10.29 -20.48 -7.84
CA ILE A 185 -9.13 -21.18 -8.44
C ILE A 185 -7.76 -20.65 -7.95
N ALA A 186 -7.77 -19.59 -7.15
CA ALA A 186 -6.59 -18.96 -6.55
C ALA A 186 -6.93 -18.48 -5.13
N ASP A 187 -5.94 -17.98 -4.38
CA ASP A 187 -6.18 -17.43 -3.04
C ASP A 187 -7.04 -16.16 -3.11
N LEU A 188 -6.75 -15.30 -4.08
CA LEU A 188 -7.41 -14.02 -4.30
C LEU A 188 -7.76 -13.80 -5.77
N LYS A 189 -8.65 -12.85 -6.06
CA LYS A 189 -8.86 -12.27 -7.40
C LYS A 189 -8.58 -10.77 -7.38
N ASN A 190 -8.13 -10.22 -8.51
CA ASN A 190 -7.63 -8.84 -8.56
C ASN A 190 -8.74 -7.76 -8.71
N ILE A 191 -10.01 -8.13 -8.73
CA ILE A 191 -11.16 -7.21 -8.78
C ILE A 191 -12.20 -7.52 -7.71
N ALA A 192 -13.19 -6.63 -7.56
CA ALA A 192 -14.38 -6.87 -6.76
C ALA A 192 -15.46 -7.61 -7.58
N ASP A 193 -16.42 -8.23 -6.91
CA ASP A 193 -17.61 -8.86 -7.53
C ASP A 193 -18.56 -7.85 -8.22
N GLY A 194 -18.44 -6.56 -7.89
CA GLY A 194 -19.33 -5.53 -8.40
C GLY A 194 -18.72 -4.12 -8.37
N PRO A 195 -19.50 -3.11 -8.79
CA PRO A 195 -18.99 -1.75 -8.99
C PRO A 195 -18.81 -0.93 -7.70
N MET A 196 -19.24 -1.47 -6.56
CA MET A 196 -19.30 -0.75 -5.28
C MET A 196 -18.07 -1.05 -4.43
N GLY A 197 -17.60 -0.05 -3.67
CA GLY A 197 -16.53 -0.25 -2.69
C GLY A 197 -15.14 -0.49 -3.27
N GLY A 198 -14.93 -0.26 -4.58
CA GLY A 198 -13.68 -0.60 -5.27
C GLY A 198 -12.39 -0.08 -4.63
N ALA A 199 -12.41 1.12 -4.03
CA ALA A 199 -11.25 1.67 -3.31
C ALA A 199 -10.91 0.86 -2.05
N ILE A 200 -11.92 0.57 -1.21
CA ILE A 200 -11.75 -0.24 0.00
C ILE A 200 -11.30 -1.65 -0.38
N ILE A 201 -11.89 -2.23 -1.42
CA ILE A 201 -11.57 -3.60 -1.85
C ILE A 201 -10.15 -3.69 -2.40
N ALA A 202 -9.68 -2.70 -3.15
CA ALA A 202 -8.29 -2.63 -3.58
C ALA A 202 -7.31 -2.54 -2.40
N ALA A 203 -7.64 -1.75 -1.37
CA ALA A 203 -6.83 -1.68 -0.16
C ALA A 203 -6.84 -2.99 0.63
N LEU A 204 -8.00 -3.67 0.74
CA LEU A 204 -8.08 -5.01 1.37
C LEU A 204 -7.25 -6.03 0.60
N TYR A 205 -7.25 -5.98 -0.75
CA TYR A 205 -6.38 -6.83 -1.56
C TYR A 205 -4.90 -6.62 -1.18
N LEU A 206 -4.43 -5.36 -1.14
CA LEU A 206 -3.05 -5.04 -0.76
C LEU A 206 -2.70 -5.48 0.67
N GLN A 207 -3.64 -5.38 1.61
CA GLN A 207 -3.43 -5.78 3.01
C GLN A 207 -3.04 -7.26 3.17
N ASN A 208 -3.43 -8.14 2.23
CA ASN A 208 -3.05 -9.55 2.27
C ASN A 208 -1.56 -9.81 2.03
N TYR A 209 -0.82 -8.84 1.50
CA TYR A 209 0.60 -8.94 1.17
C TYR A 209 1.53 -8.39 2.25
N LEU A 210 0.95 -7.88 3.33
CA LEU A 210 1.69 -7.56 4.55
C LEU A 210 1.82 -8.81 5.41
N ARG A 211 2.88 -8.86 6.22
CA ARG A 211 3.10 -9.91 7.21
C ARG A 211 1.90 -10.02 8.13
N LYS A 212 1.53 -11.26 8.46
CA LYS A 212 0.50 -11.53 9.46
C LYS A 212 1.11 -11.38 10.86
N PRO A 213 0.33 -10.94 11.86
CA PRO A 213 0.78 -10.99 13.24
C PRO A 213 0.99 -12.45 13.62
N THR A 214 2.10 -12.76 14.28
CA THR A 214 2.31 -14.10 14.85
C THR A 214 1.43 -14.23 16.09
N LYS A 215 0.70 -15.33 16.22
CA LYS A 215 -0.04 -15.61 17.46
C LYS A 215 0.96 -15.67 18.62
N PRO A 216 0.61 -15.17 19.82
CA PRO A 216 1.35 -15.51 21.02
C PRO A 216 1.44 -17.03 21.11
N THR A 217 2.62 -17.58 21.39
CA THR A 217 2.72 -18.97 21.83
C THR A 217 1.83 -19.09 23.06
N GLU A 218 0.75 -19.86 22.97
CA GLU A 218 0.04 -20.28 24.18
C GLU A 218 1.08 -20.96 25.07
N GLU A 219 1.28 -20.45 26.29
CA GLU A 219 2.02 -21.19 27.30
C GLU A 219 1.29 -22.52 27.44
N VAL A 220 1.95 -23.61 27.06
CA VAL A 220 1.47 -24.96 27.35
C VAL A 220 1.49 -25.09 28.87
N ASP A 221 0.35 -24.78 29.50
CA ASP A 221 0.12 -25.13 30.90
C ASP A 221 0.06 -26.64 30.95
N ASN A 222 1.15 -27.25 31.40
CA ASN A 222 1.30 -28.69 31.50
C ASN A 222 0.58 -29.18 32.76
N THR A 223 -0.73 -28.90 32.85
CA THR A 223 -1.64 -29.61 33.74
C THR A 223 -2.26 -30.73 32.93
N GLY A 224 -1.60 -31.89 32.98
CA GLY A 224 -2.05 -33.06 32.26
C GLY A 224 -3.47 -33.45 32.63
N GLU A 225 -4.25 -33.75 31.61
CA GLU A 225 -5.23 -34.82 31.60
C GLU A 225 -5.43 -35.24 30.15
N ASP A 226 -5.30 -36.54 29.92
CA ASP A 226 -5.33 -37.20 28.62
C ASP A 226 -6.70 -37.02 27.95
N ASP A 227 -6.73 -36.57 26.70
CA ASP A 227 -7.84 -36.89 25.79
C ASP A 227 -7.40 -36.86 24.32
N GLU A 228 -7.73 -37.94 23.63
CA GLU A 228 -7.34 -38.27 22.26
C GLU A 228 -8.08 -37.44 21.19
N ALA A 229 -7.38 -37.26 20.06
CA ALA A 229 -7.88 -37.09 18.69
C ALA A 229 -8.44 -35.73 18.25
N ASN A 230 -7.58 -34.93 17.60
CA ASN A 230 -7.78 -34.51 16.21
C ASN A 230 -6.47 -33.98 15.62
N GLY A 231 -6.01 -34.59 14.53
CA GLY A 231 -4.82 -34.17 13.80
C GLY A 231 -5.12 -32.97 12.92
N GLU A 232 -4.74 -31.78 13.40
CA GLU A 232 -4.37 -30.67 12.53
C GLU A 232 -2.84 -30.64 12.47
N GLU A 233 -2.28 -30.70 11.25
CA GLU A 233 -0.85 -30.63 11.02
C GLU A 233 -0.30 -29.31 11.59
N GLY A 234 0.56 -29.41 12.60
CA GLY A 234 1.17 -28.27 13.26
C GLY A 234 2.05 -27.48 12.28
N GLU A 235 1.78 -26.18 12.14
CA GLU A 235 2.70 -25.24 11.52
C GLU A 235 3.97 -25.18 12.39
N GLU A 236 5.12 -25.60 11.83
CA GLU A 236 6.43 -25.51 12.49
C GLU A 236 6.73 -24.06 12.89
N LEU A 237 7.19 -23.91 14.14
CA LEU A 237 7.67 -22.67 14.73
C LEU A 237 8.90 -22.15 13.97
N VAL A 238 8.70 -21.19 13.09
CA VAL A 238 9.80 -20.48 12.44
C VAL A 238 10.23 -19.32 13.35
N ASP A 239 11.44 -19.47 13.90
CA ASP A 239 12.25 -18.45 14.56
C ASP A 239 11.75 -17.95 15.93
N GLY A 240 12.48 -18.30 17.00
CA GLY A 240 12.27 -17.92 18.42
C GLY A 240 12.36 -16.42 18.76
N HIS A 241 11.67 -15.59 17.99
CA HIS A 241 11.43 -14.18 18.24
C HIS A 241 10.11 -14.00 18.99
N PRO A 242 9.97 -12.94 19.82
CA PRO A 242 8.70 -12.63 20.46
C PRO A 242 7.59 -12.42 19.42
N PRO A 243 6.31 -12.57 19.82
CA PRO A 243 5.17 -12.35 18.93
C PRO A 243 5.26 -10.96 18.30
N ARG A 244 5.29 -10.89 16.97
CA ARG A 244 5.38 -9.65 16.21
C ARG A 244 3.98 -9.15 15.86
N GLU A 245 3.69 -7.90 16.18
CA GLU A 245 2.52 -7.18 15.66
C GLU A 245 2.62 -7.02 14.14
N GLN A 246 1.48 -6.83 13.46
CA GLN A 246 1.49 -6.53 12.03
C GLN A 246 2.16 -5.17 11.79
N THR A 247 3.07 -5.09 10.82
CA THR A 247 3.75 -3.86 10.43
C THR A 247 2.73 -2.73 10.17
N PRO A 248 2.86 -1.56 10.83
CA PRO A 248 2.02 -0.40 10.54
C PRO A 248 2.13 -0.01 9.07
N TRP A 249 0.98 0.22 8.43
CA TRP A 249 0.89 0.43 7.00
C TRP A 249 -0.14 1.51 6.65
N ILE A 250 0.27 2.41 5.75
CA ILE A 250 -0.56 3.44 5.12
C ILE A 250 -0.57 3.19 3.61
N HIS A 251 -1.76 3.07 3.03
CA HIS A 251 -1.97 3.14 1.58
C HIS A 251 -2.62 4.46 1.21
N MET A 252 -2.01 5.21 0.29
CA MET A 252 -2.57 6.46 -0.25
C MET A 252 -2.91 6.31 -1.73
N ASP A 253 -4.21 6.27 -2.02
CA ASP A 253 -4.75 6.30 -3.38
C ASP A 253 -4.90 7.76 -3.84
N VAL A 254 -4.10 8.13 -4.84
CA VAL A 254 -3.98 9.50 -5.36
C VAL A 254 -4.51 9.63 -6.78
N ASN A 255 -4.99 10.81 -7.15
CA ASN A 255 -5.27 11.11 -8.55
C ASN A 255 -3.98 11.56 -9.29
N ALA A 256 -3.09 12.25 -8.56
CA ALA A 256 -1.78 12.76 -8.99
C ALA A 256 -1.80 13.71 -10.20
N TYR A 257 -2.95 14.34 -10.49
CA TYR A 257 -3.12 15.14 -11.70
C TYR A 257 -4.23 16.18 -11.59
N ASN A 258 -3.95 17.42 -11.98
CA ASN A 258 -4.92 18.49 -12.11
C ASN A 258 -5.51 18.51 -13.52
N ASN A 259 -6.84 18.31 -13.63
CA ASN A 259 -7.54 18.41 -14.91
C ASN A 259 -7.61 19.86 -15.43
N ASN A 260 -7.68 20.82 -14.51
CA ASN A 260 -7.75 22.25 -14.76
C ASN A 260 -6.69 22.97 -13.92
N GLY A 261 -6.17 24.08 -14.45
CA GLY A 261 -5.22 24.91 -13.70
C GLY A 261 -5.92 25.78 -12.66
N LYS A 262 -5.26 25.98 -11.51
CA LYS A 262 -5.62 26.94 -10.44
C LYS A 262 -4.36 27.71 -10.01
N PRO A 263 -4.48 28.84 -9.28
CA PRO A 263 -3.33 29.53 -8.72
C PRO A 263 -2.43 28.57 -7.91
N GLY A 264 -1.16 28.47 -8.28
CA GLY A 264 -0.19 27.57 -7.65
C GLY A 264 -0.36 26.07 -7.97
N ARG A 265 -1.33 25.69 -8.81
CA ARG A 265 -1.62 24.30 -9.19
C ARG A 265 -1.88 24.21 -10.71
N PRO A 266 -0.83 24.17 -11.55
CA PRO A 266 -0.99 24.11 -12.99
C PRO A 266 -1.70 22.81 -13.42
N LYS A 267 -2.32 22.84 -14.61
CA LYS A 267 -2.85 21.61 -15.25
C LYS A 267 -1.69 20.66 -15.52
N GLY A 268 -1.82 19.39 -15.16
CA GLY A 268 -0.73 18.41 -15.26
C GLY A 268 -0.55 17.60 -13.98
N GLY A 269 0.62 16.99 -13.80
CA GLY A 269 0.95 16.24 -12.59
C GLY A 269 0.89 17.10 -11.32
N GLU A 270 0.45 16.50 -10.20
CA GLU A 270 0.28 17.18 -8.92
C GLU A 270 0.72 16.26 -7.75
N ALA A 271 1.44 16.83 -6.78
CA ALA A 271 1.89 16.13 -5.59
C ALA A 271 0.86 16.28 -4.45
N GLN A 272 -0.11 15.36 -4.42
CA GLN A 272 -1.20 15.38 -3.45
C GLN A 272 -0.81 14.61 -2.17
N GLY A 273 -1.11 15.14 -0.98
CA GLY A 273 -0.87 14.46 0.30
C GLY A 273 0.61 14.39 0.73
N MET A 274 1.55 14.78 -0.13
CA MET A 274 2.99 14.70 0.13
C MET A 274 3.40 15.53 1.35
N ARG A 275 2.84 16.74 1.53
CA ARG A 275 3.15 17.59 2.68
C ARG A 275 2.50 17.06 3.95
N ALA A 276 1.32 16.45 3.85
CA ALA A 276 0.67 15.79 4.98
C ALA A 276 1.51 14.61 5.50
N LEU A 277 1.96 13.73 4.60
CA LEU A 277 2.81 12.59 4.96
C LEU A 277 4.15 13.03 5.54
N LEU A 278 4.81 14.02 4.94
CA LEU A 278 6.09 14.54 5.46
C LEU A 278 5.95 15.15 6.87
N ALA A 279 4.89 15.93 7.11
CA ALA A 279 4.63 16.51 8.42
C ALA A 279 4.27 15.42 9.45
N PHE A 280 3.49 14.42 9.03
CA PHE A 280 3.15 13.27 9.87
C PHE A 280 4.41 12.50 10.28
N LEU A 281 5.29 12.17 9.32
CA LEU A 281 6.55 11.48 9.61
C LEU A 281 7.43 12.26 10.59
N LYS A 282 7.51 13.59 10.43
CA LYS A 282 8.25 14.46 11.37
C LYS A 282 7.67 14.42 12.78
N GLU A 283 6.36 14.46 12.92
CA GLU A 283 5.73 14.38 14.24
C GLU A 283 5.82 12.98 14.85
N HIS A 284 5.80 11.95 14.01
CA HIS A 284 5.82 10.56 14.46
C HIS A 284 7.23 10.05 14.82
N PHE A 285 8.26 10.51 14.09
CA PHE A 285 9.65 10.04 14.26
C PHE A 285 10.64 11.13 14.64
N GLY A 286 10.31 12.41 14.49
CA GLY A 286 11.24 13.53 14.68
C GLY A 286 11.48 13.90 16.15
N ASP A 287 10.56 13.58 17.05
CA ASP A 287 10.62 13.93 18.48
C ASP A 287 10.59 12.66 19.36
N ALA A 288 11.75 12.02 19.55
CA ALA A 288 12.03 11.36 20.83
C ALA A 288 12.47 12.47 21.80
N LYS A 289 11.52 13.05 22.53
CA LYS A 289 11.82 13.87 23.72
C LYS A 289 11.83 13.00 24.96
#